data_AF-A0A8B6FH56-F1
#
_entry.id   AF-A0A8B6FH56-F1
#
_cell.length_a   1.000
_cell.length_b   1.000
_cell.length_c   1.000
_cell.angle_alpha   90.00
_cell.angle_beta   90.00
_cell.angle_gamma   90.00
#
_symmetry.space_group_name_H-M   'P 1'
#
loop_
_entity.id
_entity.type
_entity.pdbx_description
1 polymer ?
#
loop_
_entity_poly.entity_id
_entity_poly.type
_entity_poly.pdbx_seq_one_letter_code
_entity_poly.pdbx_strand_id
1 'polypeptide(L)' 'MFTLACRIIFSIVLIFDFNTEVSGGTVPSPCRMRCPPVPPGTISHCAELCTPGSCKYGLLCCSIGCGKDCIKGSLVCG' A
#
# COMPACT_ATOMS: atom_id res chain seq x y z
N MET A 1 -40.70 -1.26 18.55
CA MET A 1 -39.81 -0.09 18.71
C MET A 1 -38.33 -0.49 18.77
N PHE A 2 -37.95 -1.54 19.50
CA PHE A 2 -36.54 -1.97 19.67
C PHE A 2 -35.88 -2.63 18.44
N THR A 3 -36.65 -3.22 17.52
CA THR A 3 -36.12 -3.95 16.36
C THR A 3 -35.49 -3.05 15.29
N LEU A 4 -36.00 -1.81 15.16
CA LEU A 4 -35.44 -0.82 14.22
C LEU A 4 -34.08 -0.31 14.70
N ALA A 5 -33.93 -0.07 16.01
CA ALA A 5 -32.67 0.39 16.59
C ALA A 5 -31.55 -0.63 16.35
N CYS A 6 -31.82 -1.91 16.52
CA CYS A 6 -30.84 -2.98 16.33
C CYS A 6 -30.36 -3.09 14.86
N ARG A 7 -31.27 -2.90 13.89
CA ARG A 7 -30.96 -2.88 12.45
C ARG A 7 -30.09 -1.68 12.06
N ILE A 8 -30.39 -0.51 12.62
CA ILE A 8 -29.62 0.72 12.36
C ILE A 8 -28.21 0.60 12.95
N ILE A 9 -28.07 0.10 14.18
CA ILE A 9 -26.78 -0.09 14.84
C ILE A 9 -25.91 -1.08 14.05
N PHE A 10 -26.47 -2.21 13.60
CA PHE A 10 -25.72 -3.20 12.83
C PHE A 10 -25.25 -2.65 11.47
N SER A 11 -26.10 -1.89 10.78
CA SER A 11 -25.72 -1.22 9.53
C SER A 11 -24.62 -0.19 9.74
N ILE A 12 -24.67 0.59 10.82
CA ILE A 12 -23.65 1.60 11.13
C ILE A 12 -22.29 0.93 11.41
N VAL A 13 -22.26 -0.16 12.19
CA VAL A 13 -21.02 -0.90 12.50
C VAL A 13 -20.35 -1.43 11.21
N LEU A 14 -21.12 -2.04 10.31
CA LEU A 14 -20.58 -2.53 9.03
C LEU A 14 -20.06 -1.40 8.12
N ILE A 15 -20.65 -0.21 8.18
CA ILE A 15 -20.15 0.96 7.45
C ILE A 15 -18.83 1.46 8.05
N PHE A 16 -18.67 1.42 9.38
CA PHE A 16 -17.44 1.85 10.04
C PHE A 16 -16.25 0.92 9.76
N ASP A 17 -16.43 -0.41 9.75
CA ASP A 17 -15.37 -1.37 9.39
C ASP A 17 -14.83 -1.15 7.96
N PHE A 18 -15.69 -0.75 7.01
CA PHE A 18 -15.28 -0.44 5.63
C PHE A 18 -14.42 0.83 5.52
N ASN A 19 -14.56 1.77 6.46
CA ASN A 19 -13.82 3.04 6.43
C ASN A 19 -12.41 2.93 7.04
N THR A 20 -12.08 1.83 7.73
CA THR A 20 -10.77 1.64 8.36
C THR A 20 -9.72 0.98 7.46
N GLU A 21 -10.01 0.70 6.18
CA GLU A 21 -9.06 0.03 5.28
C GLU A 21 -8.44 0.92 4.20
N VAL A 22 -8.78 2.23 4.13
CA VAL A 22 -8.34 3.13 3.03
C VAL A 22 -7.52 4.33 3.52
N SER A 23 -6.60 4.10 4.44
CA SER A 23 -5.44 4.98 4.57
C SER A 23 -4.26 4.20 5.08
N GLY A 24 -3.39 3.83 4.13
CA GLY A 24 -1.99 3.50 4.32
C GLY A 24 -1.68 2.81 5.63
N GLY A 25 -1.65 1.47 5.60
CA GLY A 25 -1.33 0.62 6.75
C GLY A 25 -0.32 1.28 7.68
N THR A 26 -0.71 1.41 8.94
CA THR A 26 0.08 2.00 10.02
C THR A 26 1.42 1.29 10.11
N VAL A 27 2.43 1.86 9.45
CA VAL A 27 3.80 1.37 9.54
C VAL A 27 4.28 1.70 10.96
N PRO A 28 4.57 0.72 11.82
CA PRO A 28 5.00 0.99 13.19
C PRO A 28 6.34 1.73 13.15
N SER A 29 6.45 2.91 13.76
CA SER A 29 7.74 3.62 13.87
C SER A 29 8.73 2.78 14.71
N PRO A 30 10.01 2.59 14.29
CA PRO A 30 10.77 3.31 13.26
C PRO A 30 10.79 2.63 11.87
N CYS A 31 9.75 1.89 11.50
CA CYS A 31 9.65 1.26 10.19
C CYS A 31 9.29 2.29 9.11
N ARG A 32 9.75 2.04 7.88
CA ARG A 32 9.36 2.78 6.67
C ARG A 32 9.26 1.86 5.48
N MET A 33 8.39 2.17 4.52
CA MET A 33 8.38 1.47 3.24
C MET A 33 9.64 1.85 2.45
N ARG A 34 10.38 0.85 1.97
CA ARG A 34 11.47 1.03 0.99
C ARG A 34 11.27 0.11 -0.20
N CYS A 35 11.96 0.42 -1.28
CA CYS A 35 12.06 -0.48 -2.42
C CYS A 35 12.67 -1.82 -1.98
N PRO A 36 12.06 -2.96 -2.35
CA PRO A 36 12.64 -4.26 -2.09
C PRO A 36 13.97 -4.42 -2.83
N PRO A 37 14.89 -5.24 -2.29
CA PRO A 37 16.13 -5.57 -3.00
C PRO A 37 15.79 -6.33 -4.28
N VAL A 38 16.39 -5.91 -5.40
CA VAL A 38 16.29 -6.63 -6.67
C VAL A 38 17.32 -7.75 -6.67
N PRO A 39 16.94 -9.02 -6.95
CA PRO A 39 17.90 -10.11 -6.99
C PRO A 39 18.97 -9.87 -8.07
N PRO A 40 20.25 -10.18 -7.80
CA PRO A 40 21.30 -10.04 -8.79
C PRO A 40 20.99 -10.91 -10.02
N GLY A 41 21.22 -10.37 -11.22
CA GLY A 41 20.90 -11.04 -12.49
C GLY A 41 19.45 -10.90 -12.95
N THR A 42 18.58 -10.24 -12.18
CA THR A 42 17.22 -9.93 -12.62
C THR A 42 17.26 -8.69 -13.52
N ILE A 43 17.22 -8.91 -14.84
CA ILE A 43 17.02 -7.84 -15.81
C ILE A 43 15.53 -7.77 -16.10
N SER A 44 14.92 -6.69 -15.63
CA SER A 44 13.57 -6.30 -15.99
C SER A 44 13.59 -5.37 -17.21
N HIS A 45 12.46 -4.75 -17.51
CA HIS A 45 12.37 -3.83 -18.65
C HIS A 45 13.24 -2.58 -18.43
N CYS A 46 13.99 -2.19 -19.45
CA CYS A 46 14.75 -0.93 -19.51
C CYS A 46 13.83 0.25 -19.88
N ALA A 47 12.78 0.48 -19.10
CA ALA A 47 11.84 1.57 -19.32
C ALA A 47 11.62 2.36 -18.03
N GLU A 48 11.52 3.69 -18.14
CA GLU A 48 11.09 4.56 -17.05
C GLU A 48 9.56 4.60 -17.02
N LEU A 49 8.93 3.59 -16.39
CA LEU A 49 7.48 3.47 -16.33
C LEU A 49 6.85 4.37 -15.26
N CYS A 50 7.67 4.91 -14.36
CA CYS A 50 7.22 5.77 -13.28
C CYS A 50 8.23 6.87 -12.93
N THR A 51 7.71 7.94 -12.36
CA THR A 51 8.44 9.01 -11.68
C THR A 51 8.12 8.98 -10.18
N PRO A 52 8.94 9.59 -9.30
CA PRO A 52 8.64 9.65 -7.87
C PRO A 52 7.27 10.27 -7.62
N GLY A 53 6.38 9.54 -6.94
CA GLY A 53 5.00 9.96 -6.64
C GLY A 53 3.96 9.69 -7.74
N SER A 54 4.34 9.11 -8.87
CA SER A 54 3.40 8.76 -9.95
C SER A 54 2.64 7.43 -9.72
N CYS A 55 3.14 6.58 -8.83
CA CYS A 55 2.55 5.27 -8.56
C CYS A 55 1.26 5.36 -7.74
N LYS A 56 0.34 4.42 -7.96
CA LYS A 56 -0.88 4.29 -7.13
C LYS A 56 -0.54 4.05 -5.65
N TYR A 57 -1.48 4.37 -4.76
CA TYR A 57 -1.33 4.19 -3.32
C TYR A 57 -0.80 2.79 -2.95
N GLY A 58 0.23 2.76 -2.10
CA GLY A 58 0.87 1.52 -1.64
C GLY A 58 1.97 0.97 -2.56
N LEU A 59 2.23 1.62 -3.70
CA LEU A 59 3.33 1.29 -4.60
C LEU A 59 4.41 2.37 -4.54
N LEU A 60 5.65 1.94 -4.68
CA LEU A 60 6.83 2.81 -4.75
C LEU A 60 7.41 2.70 -6.16
N CYS A 61 7.83 3.84 -6.71
CA CYS A 61 8.60 3.87 -7.94
C CYS A 61 10.03 3.45 -7.63
N CYS A 62 10.41 2.25 -8.05
CA CYS A 62 11.68 1.63 -7.70
C CYS A 62 12.48 1.25 -8.93
N SER A 63 13.80 1.37 -8.82
CA SER A 63 14.72 0.90 -9.85
C SER A 63 14.73 -0.64 -9.88
N ILE A 64 14.35 -1.21 -11.01
CA ILE A 64 14.25 -2.66 -11.24
C ILE A 64 15.49 -3.21 -11.96
N GLY A 65 16.61 -2.50 -11.87
CA GLY A 65 17.89 -2.83 -12.52
C GLY A 65 18.21 -1.89 -13.68
N CYS A 66 17.45 -1.97 -14.78
CA CYS A 66 17.67 -1.14 -15.99
C CYS A 66 16.68 0.02 -16.14
N GLY A 67 15.48 -0.11 -15.57
CA GLY A 67 14.42 0.89 -15.60
C GLY A 67 13.81 1.12 -14.22
N LYS A 68 12.69 1.83 -14.19
CA LYS A 68 11.88 2.05 -12.99
C LYS A 68 10.47 1.55 -13.21
N ASP A 69 9.91 0.96 -12.16
CA ASP A 69 8.54 0.47 -12.17
C ASP A 69 7.87 0.66 -10.80
N CYS A 70 6.55 0.66 -10.81
CA CYS A 70 5.73 0.76 -9.62
C CYS A 70 5.62 -0.62 -8.97
N ILE A 71 6.38 -0.85 -7.91
CA ILE A 71 6.37 -2.12 -7.17
C ILE A 71 5.94 -1.91 -5.73
N LYS A 72 5.47 -2.99 -5.10
CA LYS A 72 5.07 -2.96 -3.70
C LYS A 72 6.30 -2.74 -2.81
N GLY A 73 6.24 -1.73 -1.95
CA GLY A 73 7.30 -1.46 -0.98
C GLY A 73 7.40 -2.60 0.04
N SER A 74 8.63 -2.89 0.47
CA SER A 74 8.90 -3.75 1.62
C SER A 74 9.01 -2.90 2.88
N LEU A 75 8.37 -3.34 3.96
CA LEU A 75 8.50 -2.72 5.28
C LEU A 75 9.92 -2.95 5.80
N VAL A 76 10.67 -1.88 6.05
CA VAL A 76 12.01 -1.96 6.65
C VAL A 76 11.96 -1.26 8.00
N CYS A 77 12.23 -2.03 9.05
CA CYS A 77 12.36 -1.58 10.43
C CYS A 77 13.84 -1.56 10.80
N GLY A 78 14.32 -0.51 11.46
CA GLY A 78 15.71 -0.36 11.86
C GLY A 78 15.87 0.59 13.03
#